data_AF-A0A1E1LVE6-F1
#
_entry.id   AF-A0A1E1LVE6-F1
#
_cell.length_a   1.000
_cell.length_b   1.000
_cell.length_c   1.000
_cell.angle_alpha   90.00
_cell.angle_beta   90.00
_cell.angle_gamma   90.00
#
_symmetry.space_group_name_H-M   'P 1'
#
loop_
_entity.id
_entity.type
_entity.pdbx_description
1 polymer ?
#
loop_
_entity_poly.entity_id
_entity_poly.type
_entity_poly.pdbx_seq_one_letter_code
_entity_poly.pdbx_strand_id
1 'polypeptide(L)'
;MKVHFITGSESILAIFRGSRDLTTAPASILALENAFGSPVSTRHAYERDNTGIFTQPLQGTNPLEPHNRVFNLTHKTLHSHLSGTGLNELATRFLSCLEIELLSLDIGHEEWTAIPDFYTLIKKTVFKASTTAMYKNLPRWMIPKSFQVRDKLITSITKWHAYAEENFDKNDEALQNGEWEELYGARLMRQRHEDFTGIDDFNDEAYAASDLGMIWGANANIVPIIGWSIIDTLVRPLGPFPARMRRRKM
;
A
#
# COMPACT_ATOMS: atom_id res chain seq x y z
N MET A 1 -1.91 -18.28 -18.15
CA MET A 1 -1.42 -16.88 -18.16
C MET A 1 -0.30 -16.77 -19.18
N LYS A 2 -0.44 -15.88 -20.17
CA LYS A 2 0.64 -15.57 -21.11
C LYS A 2 1.34 -14.31 -20.61
N VAL A 3 2.65 -14.39 -20.39
CA VAL A 3 3.49 -13.24 -20.00
C VAL A 3 4.23 -12.78 -21.26
N HIS A 4 4.13 -11.49 -21.57
CA HIS A 4 4.79 -10.88 -22.72
C HIS A 4 5.90 -9.94 -22.24
N PHE A 5 7.10 -10.10 -22.79
CA PHE A 5 8.20 -9.18 -22.56
C PHE A 5 8.25 -8.16 -23.69
N ILE A 6 8.15 -6.87 -23.35
CA ILE A 6 8.16 -5.77 -24.31
C ILE A 6 9.49 -5.03 -24.16
N THR A 7 10.21 -4.87 -25.26
CA THR A 7 11.53 -4.21 -25.29
C THR A 7 11.59 -3.17 -26.43
N GLY A 8 12.58 -2.28 -26.36
CA GLY A 8 12.79 -1.22 -27.35
C GLY A 8 12.12 0.11 -26.96
N SER A 9 12.81 1.22 -27.23
CA SER A 9 12.35 2.58 -26.86
C SER A 9 11.04 2.96 -27.53
N GLU A 10 10.83 2.59 -28.79
CA GLU A 10 9.58 2.87 -29.51
C GLU A 10 8.38 2.13 -28.89
N SER A 11 8.53 0.85 -28.56
CA SER A 11 7.50 0.05 -27.89
C SER A 11 7.14 0.61 -26.51
N ILE A 12 8.16 1.01 -25.73
CA ILE A 12 7.95 1.63 -24.41
C ILE A 12 7.24 2.99 -24.55
N LEU A 13 7.63 3.81 -25.53
CA LEU A 13 6.97 5.08 -25.80
C LEU A 13 5.53 4.89 -26.27
N ALA A 14 5.25 3.85 -27.06
CA ALA A 14 3.89 3.51 -27.47
C ALA A 14 3.01 3.15 -26.26
N ILE A 15 3.53 2.36 -25.31
CA ILE A 15 2.85 2.04 -24.04
C ILE A 15 2.55 3.32 -23.25
N PHE A 16 3.53 4.22 -23.09
CA PHE A 16 3.30 5.46 -22.34
C PHE A 16 2.26 6.38 -23.01
N ARG A 17 2.30 6.49 -24.35
CA ARG A 17 1.32 7.27 -25.12
C ARG A 17 -0.08 6.66 -25.04
N GLY A 18 -0.18 5.33 -25.05
CA GLY A 18 -1.42 4.56 -24.92
C GLY A 18 -1.81 4.24 -23.47
N SER A 19 -1.21 4.89 -22.47
CA SER A 19 -1.41 4.55 -21.05
C SER A 19 -2.87 4.64 -20.58
N ARG A 20 -3.71 5.41 -21.29
CA ARG A 20 -5.15 5.55 -21.02
C ARG A 20 -5.95 4.29 -21.39
N ASP A 21 -5.39 3.44 -22.25
CA ASP A 21 -6.00 2.18 -22.69
C ASP A 21 -5.47 0.99 -21.87
N LEU A 22 -4.53 1.22 -20.94
CA LEU A 22 -3.98 0.20 -20.07
C LEU A 22 -4.76 0.13 -18.77
N THR A 23 -4.98 -1.09 -18.29
CA THR A 23 -5.62 -1.35 -17.00
C THR A 23 -4.82 -2.33 -16.17
N THR A 24 -4.77 -2.08 -14.86
CA THR A 24 -4.22 -3.01 -13.88
C THR A 24 -5.27 -3.95 -13.31
N ALA A 25 -6.56 -3.77 -13.66
CA ALA A 25 -7.67 -4.48 -13.04
C ALA A 25 -7.50 -6.02 -12.97
N PRO A 26 -7.14 -6.73 -14.05
CA PRO A 26 -6.94 -8.19 -13.98
C PRO A 26 -5.79 -8.59 -13.03
N ALA A 27 -4.71 -7.81 -13.01
CA ALA A 27 -3.58 -8.05 -12.11
C ALA A 27 -3.95 -7.77 -10.65
N SER A 28 -4.73 -6.70 -10.40
CA SER A 28 -5.25 -6.37 -9.07
C SER A 28 -6.15 -7.47 -8.52
N ILE A 29 -7.09 -7.99 -9.32
CA ILE A 29 -7.99 -9.09 -8.91
C ILE A 29 -7.18 -10.34 -8.54
N LEU A 30 -6.22 -10.72 -9.40
CA LEU A 30 -5.35 -11.86 -9.12
C LEU A 30 -4.53 -11.66 -7.84
N ALA A 31 -4.03 -10.46 -7.58
CA ALA A 31 -3.30 -10.15 -6.36
C ALA A 31 -4.23 -10.21 -5.13
N LEU A 32 -5.42 -9.63 -5.21
CA LEU A 32 -6.39 -9.61 -4.12
C LEU A 32 -6.79 -11.01 -3.68
N GLU A 33 -7.10 -11.91 -4.61
CA GLU A 33 -7.51 -13.28 -4.27
C GLU A 33 -6.33 -14.15 -3.83
N ASN A 34 -5.24 -14.13 -4.59
CA ASN A 34 -4.17 -15.10 -4.40
C ASN A 34 -3.17 -14.64 -3.35
N ALA A 35 -2.78 -13.37 -3.38
CA ALA A 35 -1.82 -12.81 -2.43
C ALA A 35 -2.52 -12.38 -1.13
N PHE A 36 -3.63 -11.66 -1.23
CA PHE A 36 -4.26 -11.03 -0.08
C PHE A 36 -5.47 -11.78 0.48
N GLY A 37 -5.93 -12.83 -0.19
CA GLY A 37 -6.94 -13.75 0.33
C GLY A 37 -8.39 -13.25 0.21
N SER A 38 -8.67 -12.30 -0.68
CA SER A 38 -10.05 -11.89 -1.00
C SER A 38 -10.87 -13.11 -1.44
N PRO A 39 -12.10 -13.29 -0.91
CA PRO A 39 -12.96 -14.41 -1.29
C PRO A 39 -13.28 -14.43 -2.79
N VAL A 40 -13.25 -15.60 -3.42
CA VAL A 40 -13.62 -15.76 -4.84
C VAL A 40 -15.07 -15.33 -5.08
N SER A 41 -15.93 -15.42 -4.07
CA SER A 41 -17.32 -14.95 -4.12
C SER A 41 -17.47 -13.45 -4.30
N THR A 42 -16.44 -12.64 -4.03
CA THR A 42 -16.47 -11.18 -4.22
C THR A 42 -15.78 -10.75 -5.52
N ARG A 43 -15.28 -11.70 -6.33
CA ARG A 43 -14.58 -11.42 -7.58
C ARG A 43 -15.44 -10.59 -8.55
N HIS A 44 -16.73 -10.90 -8.66
CA HIS A 44 -17.64 -10.26 -9.60
C HIS A 44 -17.81 -8.77 -9.32
N ALA A 45 -17.67 -8.33 -8.06
CA ALA A 45 -17.70 -6.92 -7.70
C ALA A 45 -16.54 -6.13 -8.33
N TYR A 46 -15.36 -6.76 -8.48
CA TYR A 46 -14.24 -6.17 -9.20
C TYR A 46 -14.33 -6.34 -10.72
N GLU A 47 -14.79 -7.50 -11.20
CA GLU A 47 -14.87 -7.77 -12.65
C GLU A 47 -15.92 -6.93 -13.37
N ARG A 48 -16.99 -6.53 -12.67
CA ARG A 48 -18.04 -5.67 -13.25
C ARG A 48 -17.59 -4.22 -13.43
N ASP A 49 -16.59 -3.76 -12.69
CA ASP A 49 -16.05 -2.40 -12.81
C ASP A 49 -15.05 -2.31 -13.97
N ASN A 50 -15.55 -1.92 -15.14
CA ASN A 50 -14.74 -1.55 -16.29
C ASN A 50 -14.62 -0.02 -16.47
N THR A 51 -15.06 0.78 -15.49
CA THR A 51 -15.23 2.24 -15.63
C THR A 51 -13.92 3.03 -15.58
N GLY A 52 -12.83 2.41 -15.11
CA GLY A 52 -11.50 2.99 -15.00
C GLY A 52 -11.33 3.91 -13.78
N ILE A 53 -10.13 4.50 -13.66
CA ILE A 53 -9.71 5.25 -12.45
C ILE A 53 -10.10 6.73 -12.45
N PHE A 54 -10.58 7.28 -13.58
CA PHE A 54 -10.86 8.71 -13.73
C PHE A 54 -12.19 9.11 -13.08
N THR A 55 -12.35 10.39 -12.76
CA THR A 55 -13.60 10.94 -12.20
C THR A 55 -14.81 10.60 -13.09
N GLN A 56 -14.68 10.76 -14.41
CA GLN A 56 -15.71 10.35 -15.36
C GLN A 56 -15.42 8.91 -15.83
N PRO A 57 -16.44 8.02 -15.92
CA PRO A 57 -16.29 6.69 -16.50
C PRO A 57 -15.72 6.76 -17.92
N LEU A 58 -14.91 5.76 -18.30
CA LEU A 58 -14.45 5.63 -19.68
C LEU A 58 -15.65 5.42 -20.63
N GLN A 59 -15.52 5.88 -21.87
CA GLN A 59 -16.58 5.75 -22.87
C GLN A 59 -16.82 4.27 -23.21
N GLY A 60 -18.10 3.87 -23.31
CA GLY A 60 -18.47 2.48 -23.65
C GLY A 60 -18.37 1.49 -22.49
N THR A 61 -18.23 1.97 -21.26
CA THR A 61 -18.24 1.15 -20.04
C THR A 61 -19.64 0.91 -19.52
N ASN A 62 -19.78 -0.06 -18.62
CA ASN A 62 -21.08 -0.38 -18.03
C ASN A 62 -21.56 0.78 -17.16
N PRO A 63 -22.88 1.08 -17.13
CA PRO A 63 -23.42 2.02 -16.17
C PRO A 63 -23.24 1.42 -14.77
N LEU A 64 -22.40 2.06 -13.96
CA LEU A 64 -22.09 1.63 -12.61
C LEU A 64 -22.18 2.82 -11.67
N GLU A 65 -22.92 2.66 -10.58
CA GLU A 65 -23.08 3.69 -9.57
C GLU A 65 -21.71 4.09 -8.98
N PRO A 66 -21.51 5.37 -8.58
CA PRO A 66 -20.20 5.85 -8.12
C PRO A 66 -19.57 5.03 -7.00
N HIS A 67 -20.37 4.55 -6.05
CA HIS A 67 -19.90 3.71 -4.93
C HIS A 67 -19.46 2.31 -5.36
N ASN A 68 -19.86 1.83 -6.54
CA ASN A 68 -19.45 0.54 -7.08
C ASN A 68 -18.20 0.63 -7.99
N ARG A 69 -17.65 1.83 -8.21
CA ARG A 69 -16.46 2.07 -9.05
C ARG A 69 -15.17 1.85 -8.27
N VAL A 70 -14.89 0.60 -7.90
CA VAL A 70 -13.80 0.17 -7.02
C VAL A 70 -12.42 0.71 -7.45
N PHE A 71 -12.11 0.75 -8.76
CA PHE A 71 -10.82 1.24 -9.22
C PHE A 71 -10.69 2.76 -9.11
N ASN A 72 -11.79 3.50 -9.32
CA ASN A 72 -11.81 4.94 -9.12
C ASN A 72 -11.72 5.30 -7.62
N LEU A 73 -12.48 4.63 -6.75
CA LEU A 73 -12.40 4.83 -5.30
C LEU A 73 -10.99 4.58 -4.79
N THR A 74 -10.40 3.44 -5.16
CA THR A 74 -9.02 3.10 -4.79
C THR A 74 -8.03 4.17 -5.27
N HIS A 75 -8.13 4.60 -6.53
CA HIS A 75 -7.22 5.61 -7.07
C HIS A 75 -7.37 6.97 -6.37
N LYS A 76 -8.62 7.43 -6.18
CA LYS A 76 -8.94 8.69 -5.53
C LYS A 76 -8.35 8.74 -4.12
N THR A 77 -8.61 7.70 -3.32
CA THR A 77 -8.21 7.63 -1.92
C THR A 77 -6.70 7.50 -1.75
N LEU A 78 -6.02 6.72 -2.62
CA LEU A 78 -4.56 6.69 -2.64
C LEU A 78 -3.96 8.04 -3.04
N HIS A 79 -4.48 8.66 -4.09
CA HIS A 79 -3.96 9.94 -4.58
C HIS A 79 -4.15 11.07 -3.57
N SER A 80 -5.30 11.12 -2.89
CA SER A 80 -5.61 12.19 -1.92
C SER A 80 -4.77 12.10 -0.65
N HIS A 81 -4.46 10.89 -0.16
CA HIS A 81 -3.78 10.74 1.13
C HIS A 81 -2.30 10.35 1.03
N LEU A 82 -1.83 9.83 -0.10
CA LEU A 82 -0.40 9.58 -0.35
C LEU A 82 0.27 10.75 -1.08
N SER A 83 -0.27 11.96 -0.90
CA SER A 83 0.33 13.20 -1.38
C SER A 83 0.18 14.31 -0.33
N GLY A 84 0.97 15.38 -0.48
CA GLY A 84 0.86 16.58 0.35
C GLY A 84 0.94 16.30 1.85
N THR A 85 -0.04 16.78 2.60
CA THR A 85 -0.11 16.69 4.08
C THR A 85 -0.25 15.27 4.58
N GLY A 86 -1.08 14.43 3.92
CA GLY A 86 -1.28 13.03 4.33
C GLY A 86 -0.01 12.20 4.22
N LEU A 87 0.78 12.41 3.15
CA LEU A 87 2.08 11.76 3.00
C LEU A 87 3.08 12.22 4.06
N ASN A 88 3.09 13.52 4.39
CA ASN A 88 3.99 14.07 5.40
C ASN A 88 3.71 13.50 6.80
N GLU A 89 2.43 13.33 7.17
CA GLU A 89 2.07 12.72 8.45
C GLU A 89 2.49 11.25 8.52
N LEU A 90 2.23 10.48 7.44
CA LEU A 90 2.68 9.09 7.34
C LEU A 90 4.20 8.96 7.44
N ALA A 91 4.95 9.87 6.80
CA ALA A 91 6.39 9.91 6.86
C ALA A 91 6.91 10.25 8.27
N THR A 92 6.32 11.26 8.93
CA THR A 92 6.67 11.66 10.30
C THR A 92 6.49 10.50 11.27
N ARG A 93 5.33 9.85 11.24
CA ARG A 93 5.04 8.71 12.14
C ARG A 93 5.96 7.52 11.88
N PHE A 94 6.24 7.22 10.62
CA PHE A 94 7.22 6.19 10.28
C PHE A 94 8.60 6.51 10.85
N LEU A 95 9.07 7.76 10.73
CA LEU A 95 10.38 8.16 11.26
C LEU A 95 10.46 7.98 12.77
N SER A 96 9.39 8.28 13.51
CA SER A 96 9.31 8.02 14.95
C SER A 96 9.37 6.53 15.28
N CYS A 97 8.70 5.66 14.51
CA CYS A 97 8.77 4.21 14.71
C CYS A 97 10.16 3.65 14.38
N LEU A 98 10.78 4.15 13.30
CA LEU A 98 12.14 3.77 12.92
C LEU A 98 13.14 4.19 13.99
N GLU A 99 12.98 5.38 14.58
CA GLU A 99 13.81 5.84 15.70
C GLU A 99 13.73 4.86 16.88
N ILE A 100 12.54 4.42 17.27
CA ILE A 100 12.35 3.43 18.34
C ILE A 100 13.06 2.10 18.02
N GLU A 101 12.90 1.58 16.80
CA GLU A 101 13.54 0.33 16.37
C GLU A 101 15.08 0.45 16.27
N LEU A 102 15.60 1.63 15.88
CA LEU A 102 17.04 1.88 15.87
C LEU A 102 17.61 1.99 17.29
N LEU A 103 16.86 2.61 18.22
CA LEU A 103 17.23 2.70 19.63
C LEU A 103 17.17 1.35 20.35
N SER A 104 16.43 0.37 19.82
CA SER A 104 16.34 -0.99 20.39
C SER A 104 17.47 -1.91 19.94
N LEU A 105 18.28 -1.50 18.97
CA LEU A 105 19.45 -2.25 18.54
C LEU A 105 20.51 -2.23 19.66
N ASP A 106 21.10 -3.40 19.92
CA ASP A 106 22.25 -3.55 20.83
C ASP A 106 23.54 -3.03 20.17
N ILE A 107 23.50 -1.77 19.77
CA ILE A 107 24.60 -1.02 19.16
C ILE A 107 24.87 0.14 20.10
N GLY A 108 25.93 0.02 20.89
CA GLY A 108 26.34 1.06 21.83
C GLY A 108 26.71 2.36 21.11
N HIS A 109 26.46 3.49 21.76
CA HIS A 109 26.85 4.82 21.28
C HIS A 109 28.13 5.35 21.93
N GLU A 110 28.60 4.69 23.00
CA GLU A 110 29.78 5.10 23.76
C GLU A 110 31.10 4.61 23.13
N GLU A 111 31.09 3.45 22.47
CA GLU A 111 32.25 2.91 21.76
C GLU A 111 31.88 2.44 20.35
N TRP A 112 32.84 2.55 19.43
CA TRP A 112 32.67 2.12 18.05
C TRP A 112 32.34 0.63 17.98
N THR A 113 31.09 0.33 17.63
CA THR A 113 30.64 -1.04 17.39
C THR A 113 30.86 -1.39 15.92
N ALA A 114 31.88 -2.21 15.65
CA ALA A 114 32.14 -2.68 14.30
C ALA A 114 31.01 -3.59 13.81
N ILE A 115 30.19 -3.10 12.86
CA ILE A 115 29.20 -3.91 12.14
C ILE A 115 29.90 -4.51 10.92
N PRO A 116 30.26 -5.81 10.93
CA PRO A 116 31.15 -6.38 9.91
C PRO A 116 30.55 -6.37 8.50
N ASP A 117 29.21 -6.32 8.40
CA ASP A 117 28.49 -6.24 7.14
C ASP A 117 27.16 -5.50 7.33
N PHE A 118 27.24 -4.17 7.28
CA PHE A 118 26.11 -3.26 7.48
C PHE A 118 25.01 -3.46 6.43
N TYR A 119 25.39 -3.76 5.19
CA TYR A 119 24.44 -4.09 4.13
C TYR A 119 23.69 -5.39 4.45
N THR A 120 24.37 -6.42 4.95
CA THR A 120 23.73 -7.68 5.37
C THR A 120 22.90 -7.52 6.64
N LEU A 121 23.20 -6.59 7.55
CA LEU A 121 22.33 -6.29 8.70
C LEU A 121 21.00 -5.70 8.22
N ILE A 122 21.07 -4.59 7.47
CA ILE A 122 19.88 -3.91 6.91
C ILE A 122 19.12 -4.86 5.98
N LYS A 123 19.83 -5.55 5.09
CA LYS A 123 19.25 -6.55 4.20
C LYS A 123 18.67 -7.72 4.97
N LYS A 124 19.31 -8.35 5.95
CA LYS A 124 18.70 -9.50 6.67
C LYS A 124 17.45 -9.09 7.43
N THR A 125 17.49 -7.97 8.14
CA THR A 125 16.34 -7.51 8.94
C THR A 125 15.16 -7.17 8.02
N VAL A 126 15.40 -6.41 6.95
CA VAL A 126 14.37 -5.99 5.98
C VAL A 126 13.95 -7.15 5.05
N PHE A 127 14.89 -7.93 4.51
CA PHE A 127 14.64 -9.05 3.57
C PHE A 127 13.99 -10.25 4.26
N LYS A 128 14.34 -10.61 5.51
CA LYS A 128 13.72 -11.75 6.21
C LYS A 128 12.25 -11.47 6.56
N ALA A 129 11.94 -10.24 6.98
CA ALA A 129 10.56 -9.78 7.15
C ALA A 129 9.80 -9.74 5.81
N SER A 130 10.44 -9.20 4.76
CA SER A 130 9.86 -9.08 3.41
C SER A 130 9.62 -10.43 2.73
N THR A 131 10.60 -11.35 2.71
CA THR A 131 10.50 -12.63 1.99
C THR A 131 9.60 -13.66 2.66
N THR A 132 9.46 -13.63 3.98
CA THR A 132 8.50 -14.49 4.70
C THR A 132 7.05 -14.14 4.32
N ALA A 133 6.80 -12.90 3.94
CA ALA A 133 5.48 -12.39 3.54
C ALA A 133 5.17 -12.53 2.04
N MET A 134 6.17 -12.77 1.16
CA MET A 134 6.03 -12.36 -0.24
C MET A 134 5.66 -13.43 -1.29
N TYR A 135 5.90 -14.75 -1.16
CA TYR A 135 5.60 -15.67 -2.30
C TYR A 135 5.25 -17.13 -1.94
N LYS A 136 4.08 -17.60 -2.39
CA LYS A 136 3.91 -18.28 -3.69
C LYS A 136 2.43 -18.64 -3.98
N ASN A 137 2.06 -18.61 -5.27
CA ASN A 137 0.98 -19.43 -5.87
C ASN A 137 1.32 -20.93 -5.77
N LEU A 138 1.34 -21.48 -4.56
CA LEU A 138 1.38 -22.92 -4.34
C LEU A 138 0.07 -23.35 -3.68
N PRO A 139 -0.43 -24.55 -4.01
CA PRO A 139 -1.55 -25.14 -3.30
C PRO A 139 -1.34 -25.08 -1.78
N ARG A 140 -2.42 -24.84 -1.02
CA ARG A 140 -2.38 -24.67 0.45
C ARG A 140 -1.63 -25.77 1.18
N TRP A 141 -1.61 -26.99 0.64
CA TRP A 141 -0.90 -28.14 1.21
C TRP A 141 0.63 -28.05 1.11
N MET A 142 1.19 -27.25 0.21
CA MET A 142 2.64 -27.07 0.04
C MET A 142 3.23 -26.01 0.97
N ILE A 143 2.44 -25.02 1.36
CA ILE A 143 2.86 -23.90 2.24
C ILE A 143 1.80 -23.57 3.30
N PRO A 144 1.34 -24.56 4.09
CA PRO A 144 0.19 -24.40 4.98
C PRO A 144 0.40 -23.30 6.03
N LYS A 145 1.64 -23.11 6.50
CA LYS A 145 1.97 -22.07 7.48
C LYS A 145 1.79 -20.65 6.93
N SER A 146 2.12 -20.41 5.66
CA SER A 146 1.95 -19.09 5.03
C SER A 146 0.47 -18.73 4.89
N PHE A 147 -0.36 -19.70 4.49
CA PHE A 147 -1.80 -19.52 4.43
C PHE A 147 -2.42 -19.30 5.81
N GLN A 148 -1.97 -20.03 6.85
CA GLN A 148 -2.41 -19.81 8.23
C GLN A 148 -2.09 -18.40 8.73
N VAL A 149 -0.90 -17.88 8.41
CA VAL A 149 -0.51 -16.50 8.76
C VAL A 149 -1.41 -15.49 8.03
N ARG A 150 -1.62 -15.66 6.73
CA ARG A 150 -2.51 -14.80 5.94
C ARG A 150 -3.94 -14.80 6.51
N ASP A 151 -4.51 -15.97 6.76
CA ASP A 151 -5.87 -16.10 7.27
C ASP A 151 -5.99 -15.49 8.70
N LYS A 152 -4.94 -15.62 9.53
CA LYS A 152 -4.85 -14.92 10.83
C LYS A 152 -4.82 -13.41 10.67
N LEU A 153 -4.06 -12.87 9.72
CA LEU A 153 -3.98 -11.43 9.46
C LEU A 153 -5.34 -10.88 8.99
N ILE A 154 -6.00 -11.55 8.05
CA ILE A 154 -7.36 -11.20 7.61
C ILE A 154 -8.30 -11.17 8.82
N THR A 155 -8.31 -12.24 9.62
CA THR A 155 -9.15 -12.32 10.84
C THR A 155 -8.87 -11.17 11.81
N SER A 156 -7.59 -10.84 12.04
CA SER A 156 -7.20 -9.72 12.92
C SER A 156 -7.66 -8.38 12.38
N ILE A 157 -7.51 -8.14 11.07
CA ILE A 157 -7.95 -6.89 10.42
C ILE A 157 -9.47 -6.77 10.46
N THR A 158 -10.22 -7.85 10.19
CA THR A 158 -11.69 -7.86 10.34
C THR A 158 -12.12 -7.50 11.76
N LYS A 159 -11.46 -8.05 12.79
CA LYS A 159 -11.75 -7.69 14.19
C LYS A 159 -11.40 -6.23 14.50
N TRP A 160 -10.31 -5.73 13.94
CA TRP A 160 -9.91 -4.34 14.07
C TRP A 160 -10.94 -3.40 13.44
N HIS A 161 -11.43 -3.70 12.23
CA HIS A 161 -12.49 -2.94 11.58
C HIS A 161 -13.77 -2.90 12.43
N ALA A 162 -14.22 -4.05 12.94
CA ALA A 162 -15.41 -4.11 13.80
C ALA A 162 -15.22 -3.29 15.08
N TYR A 163 -14.06 -3.42 15.74
CA TYR A 163 -13.74 -2.63 16.94
C TYR A 163 -13.69 -1.13 16.64
N ALA A 164 -13.04 -0.73 15.55
CA ALA A 164 -12.92 0.67 15.19
C ALA A 164 -14.29 1.27 14.83
N GLU A 165 -15.15 0.53 14.12
CA GLU A 165 -16.51 0.94 13.78
C GLU A 165 -17.41 1.15 15.01
N GLU A 166 -17.31 0.24 16.00
CA GLU A 166 -18.08 0.33 17.25
C GLU A 166 -17.65 1.49 18.14
N ASN A 167 -16.38 1.90 18.08
CA ASN A 167 -15.78 2.86 19.01
C ASN A 167 -15.53 4.24 18.40
N PHE A 168 -15.65 4.40 17.07
CA PHE A 168 -15.42 5.67 16.39
C PHE A 168 -16.64 6.59 16.55
N ASP A 169 -16.42 7.77 17.17
CA ASP A 169 -17.48 8.76 17.31
C ASP A 169 -17.74 9.48 15.98
N LYS A 170 -18.75 8.99 15.26
CA LYS A 170 -19.20 9.57 14.00
C LYS A 170 -19.79 10.98 14.14
N ASN A 171 -19.99 11.52 15.33
CA ASN A 171 -20.54 12.87 15.50
C ASN A 171 -19.44 13.92 15.77
N ASP A 172 -18.18 13.51 15.93
CA ASP A 172 -17.07 14.43 16.14
C ASP A 172 -16.45 14.86 14.80
N GLU A 173 -16.78 16.08 14.37
CA GLU A 173 -16.27 16.69 13.13
C GLU A 173 -14.74 16.88 13.13
N ALA A 174 -14.10 17.06 14.29
CA ALA A 174 -12.65 17.20 14.38
C ALA A 174 -11.95 15.84 14.17
N LEU A 175 -12.50 14.76 14.74
CA LEU A 175 -12.03 13.40 14.50
C LEU A 175 -12.23 12.98 13.04
N GLN A 176 -13.39 13.29 12.44
CA GLN A 176 -13.66 12.99 11.03
C GLN A 176 -12.67 13.67 10.08
N ASN A 177 -12.35 14.93 10.32
CA ASN A 177 -11.48 15.72 9.45
C ASN A 177 -9.99 15.60 9.80
N GLY A 178 -9.66 14.97 10.94
CA GLY A 178 -8.29 14.76 11.37
C GLY A 178 -7.51 13.82 10.44
N GLU A 179 -6.26 14.15 10.15
CA GLU A 179 -5.39 13.29 9.33
C GLU A 179 -4.96 12.00 10.06
N TRP A 180 -5.17 11.94 11.37
CA TRP A 180 -4.84 10.79 12.22
C TRP A 180 -5.80 10.69 13.42
N GLU A 181 -6.22 9.48 13.80
CA GLU A 181 -6.86 9.16 15.09
C GLU A 181 -6.54 7.72 15.57
N GLU A 182 -6.87 7.38 16.82
CA GLU A 182 -6.37 6.18 17.51
C GLU A 182 -6.94 4.84 17.01
N LEU A 183 -8.12 4.83 16.39
CA LEU A 183 -8.79 3.59 16.03
C LEU A 183 -8.32 3.06 14.68
N TYR A 184 -8.41 3.86 13.63
CA TYR A 184 -7.98 3.49 12.27
C TYR A 184 -6.59 4.02 11.91
N GLY A 185 -6.04 4.97 12.68
CA GLY A 185 -4.77 5.60 12.39
C GLY A 185 -4.92 6.72 11.36
N ALA A 186 -4.14 6.62 10.28
CA ALA A 186 -4.16 7.63 9.22
C ALA A 186 -5.55 7.73 8.57
N ARG A 187 -5.96 8.95 8.22
CA ARG A 187 -7.23 9.23 7.51
C ARG A 187 -7.41 8.39 6.24
N LEU A 188 -6.30 8.01 5.59
CA LEU A 188 -6.30 7.04 4.50
C LEU A 188 -7.06 5.75 4.86
N MET A 189 -6.78 5.16 6.02
CA MET A 189 -7.40 3.89 6.42
C MET A 189 -8.88 4.08 6.77
N ARG A 190 -9.25 5.20 7.41
CA ARG A 190 -10.68 5.54 7.65
C ARG A 190 -11.47 5.69 6.36
N GLN A 191 -10.99 6.53 5.44
CA GLN A 191 -11.69 6.79 4.18
C GLN A 191 -11.83 5.51 3.36
N ARG A 192 -10.81 4.64 3.37
CA ARG A 192 -10.89 3.32 2.72
C ARG A 192 -11.97 2.44 3.34
N HIS A 193 -12.06 2.39 4.66
CA HIS A 193 -13.09 1.63 5.36
C HIS A 193 -14.50 2.12 5.01
N GLU A 194 -14.73 3.45 5.02
CA GLU A 194 -16.01 4.05 4.60
C GLU A 194 -16.34 3.77 3.13
N ASP A 195 -15.38 4.00 2.23
CA ASP A 195 -15.58 3.81 0.79
C ASP A 195 -15.88 2.34 0.47
N PHE A 196 -15.21 1.41 1.15
CA PHE A 196 -15.28 0.00 0.79
C PHE A 196 -16.51 -0.66 1.38
N THR A 197 -16.90 -0.34 2.61
CA THR A 197 -18.15 -0.83 3.23
C THR A 197 -19.41 -0.48 2.43
N GLY A 198 -19.36 0.56 1.60
CA GLY A 198 -20.45 0.96 0.71
C GLY A 198 -20.52 0.24 -0.64
N ILE A 199 -19.62 -0.71 -0.96
CA ILE A 199 -19.62 -1.43 -2.24
C ILE A 199 -20.54 -2.65 -2.16
N ASP A 200 -21.41 -2.83 -3.15
CA ASP A 200 -22.30 -3.99 -3.19
C ASP A 200 -21.53 -5.30 -3.37
N ASP A 201 -21.98 -6.37 -2.71
CA ASP A 201 -21.39 -7.73 -2.76
C ASP A 201 -19.94 -7.85 -2.26
N PHE A 202 -19.49 -6.86 -1.50
CA PHE A 202 -18.19 -6.85 -0.87
C PHE A 202 -18.40 -7.15 0.61
N ASN A 203 -17.70 -8.16 1.13
CA ASN A 203 -17.89 -8.65 2.49
C ASN A 203 -16.70 -8.25 3.39
N ASP A 204 -16.86 -8.41 4.71
CA ASP A 204 -15.84 -8.01 5.69
C ASP A 204 -14.45 -8.63 5.45
N GLU A 205 -14.43 -9.87 4.95
CA GLU A 205 -13.20 -10.57 4.59
C GLU A 205 -12.52 -9.94 3.36
N ALA A 206 -13.30 -9.49 2.37
CA ALA A 206 -12.80 -8.83 1.19
C ALA A 206 -12.24 -7.43 1.50
N TYR A 207 -12.88 -6.70 2.43
CA TYR A 207 -12.34 -5.44 2.95
C TYR A 207 -11.02 -5.65 3.67
N ALA A 208 -10.97 -6.60 4.60
CA ALA A 208 -9.76 -6.94 5.33
C ALA A 208 -8.62 -7.40 4.41
N ALA A 209 -8.93 -8.17 3.37
CA ALA A 209 -7.97 -8.57 2.34
C ALA A 209 -7.46 -7.35 1.55
N SER A 210 -8.33 -6.40 1.18
CA SER A 210 -7.89 -5.20 0.50
C SER A 210 -6.97 -4.33 1.37
N ASP A 211 -7.28 -4.19 2.66
CA ASP A 211 -6.46 -3.40 3.58
C ASP A 211 -5.15 -4.09 3.96
N LEU A 212 -5.14 -5.43 4.02
CA LEU A 212 -3.89 -6.18 4.05
C LEU A 212 -3.02 -5.85 2.82
N GLY A 213 -3.62 -5.71 1.64
CA GLY A 213 -2.95 -5.25 0.42
C GLY A 213 -2.41 -3.82 0.53
N MET A 214 -3.16 -2.90 1.14
CA MET A 214 -2.72 -1.52 1.37
C MET A 214 -1.55 -1.45 2.37
N ILE A 215 -1.67 -2.12 3.52
CA ILE A 215 -0.63 -2.22 4.54
C ILE A 215 0.64 -2.81 3.92
N TRP A 216 0.51 -3.85 3.09
CA TRP A 216 1.62 -4.40 2.32
C TRP A 216 2.23 -3.35 1.37
N GLY A 217 1.42 -2.68 0.56
CA GLY A 217 1.87 -1.70 -0.43
C GLY A 217 2.59 -0.50 0.19
N ALA A 218 2.10 -0.01 1.34
CA ALA A 218 2.77 1.03 2.10
C ALA A 218 4.14 0.55 2.60
N ASN A 219 4.20 -0.58 3.29
CA ASN A 219 5.44 -1.09 3.86
C ASN A 219 6.48 -1.50 2.81
N ALA A 220 6.05 -2.13 1.71
CA ALA A 220 6.94 -2.61 0.65
C ALA A 220 7.59 -1.47 -0.16
N ASN A 221 6.98 -0.28 -0.18
CA ASN A 221 7.52 0.88 -0.88
C ASN A 221 8.25 1.85 0.06
N ILE A 222 7.70 2.12 1.24
CA ILE A 222 8.28 3.08 2.21
C ILE A 222 9.64 2.57 2.71
N VAL A 223 9.77 1.28 3.04
CA VAL A 223 11.01 0.73 3.61
C VAL A 223 12.19 0.81 2.63
N PRO A 224 12.09 0.41 1.35
CA PRO A 224 13.17 0.61 0.39
C PRO A 224 13.47 2.08 0.12
N ILE A 225 12.45 2.94 -0.03
CA ILE A 225 12.64 4.38 -0.28
C ILE A 225 13.46 5.01 0.84
N ILE A 226 13.16 4.67 2.08
CA ILE A 226 13.87 5.23 3.23
C ILE A 226 15.23 4.59 3.42
N GLY A 227 15.37 3.28 3.19
CA GLY A 227 16.68 2.62 3.15
C GLY A 227 17.62 3.30 2.15
N TRP A 228 17.14 3.62 0.95
CA TRP A 228 17.90 4.38 -0.04
C TRP A 228 18.15 5.83 0.39
N SER A 229 17.18 6.50 1.00
CA SER A 229 17.33 7.87 1.50
C SER A 229 18.38 7.98 2.61
N ILE A 230 18.43 7.02 3.53
CA ILE A 230 19.43 6.92 4.60
C ILE A 230 20.80 6.66 3.99
N ILE A 231 20.93 5.67 3.11
CA ILE A 231 22.20 5.38 2.43
C ILE A 231 22.70 6.61 1.67
N ASP A 232 21.84 7.31 0.94
CA ASP A 232 22.22 8.51 0.19
C ASP A 232 22.67 9.65 1.12
N THR A 233 21.98 9.85 2.24
CA THR A 233 22.33 10.85 3.26
C THR A 233 23.66 10.53 3.96
N LEU A 234 23.91 9.26 4.26
CA LEU A 234 25.14 8.82 4.95
C LEU A 234 26.36 8.78 4.02
N VAL A 235 26.17 8.42 2.75
CA VAL A 235 27.25 8.30 1.75
C VAL A 235 27.57 9.64 1.10
N ARG A 236 26.61 10.59 1.07
CA ARG A 236 26.83 11.96 0.61
C ARG A 236 26.77 12.93 1.79
N PRO A 237 27.89 13.17 2.51
CA PRO A 237 27.92 14.28 3.46
C PRO A 237 27.54 15.56 2.73
N LEU A 238 26.77 16.43 3.38
CA LEU A 238 26.25 17.70 2.86
C LEU A 238 27.37 18.59 2.30
N GLY A 239 27.82 18.31 1.08
CA GLY A 239 28.52 19.26 0.23
C GLY A 239 27.53 20.36 -0.18
N PRO A 240 28.01 21.56 -0.57
CA PRO A 240 27.14 22.68 -0.89
C PRO A 240 26.11 22.23 -1.94
N PHE A 241 24.83 22.22 -1.55
CA PHE A 241 23.73 21.91 -2.44
C PHE A 241 23.88 22.74 -3.72
N PRO A 242 24.04 22.13 -4.91
CA PRO A 242 23.92 22.90 -6.13
C PRO A 242 22.49 23.46 -6.19
N ALA A 243 22.39 24.78 -6.26
CA ALA A 243 21.15 25.57 -6.24
C ALA A 243 20.24 25.35 -7.46
N ARG A 244 19.92 24.11 -7.81
CA ARG A 244 19.06 23.74 -8.93
C ARG A 244 17.94 22.81 -8.50
N MET A 245 17.03 23.36 -7.71
CA MET A 245 15.62 22.98 -7.80
C MET A 245 14.73 24.22 -7.64
N ARG A 246 14.98 25.24 -8.47
CA ARG A 246 13.92 26.21 -8.78
C ARG A 246 12.94 25.51 -9.72
N ARG A 247 11.76 25.22 -9.17
CA ARG A 247 10.54 24.80 -9.85
C ARG A 247 10.45 25.43 -11.26
N ARG A 248 10.44 24.60 -12.31
CA ARG A 248 9.81 25.01 -13.57
C ARG A 248 8.31 25.02 -13.29
N LYS A 249 7.72 26.21 -13.25
CA LYS A 249 6.28 26.39 -13.38
C LYS A 249 5.85 25.75 -14.71
N MET A 250 4.90 24.84 -14.65
CA MET A 250 3.86 24.71 -15.67
C MET A 250 2.57 25.14 -15.01
#